data_AF-A0A0J1B9R7-F1
#
_entry.id   AF-A0A0J1B9R7-F1
#
_cell.length_a   1.000
_cell.length_b   1.000
_cell.length_c   1.000
_cell.angle_alpha   90.00
_cell.angle_beta   90.00
_cell.angle_gamma   90.00
#
_symmetry.space_group_name_H-M   'P 1'
#
loop_
_entity.id
_entity.type
_entity.pdbx_description
1 polymer ?
#
loop_
_entity_poly.entity_id
_entity_poly.type
_entity_poly.pdbx_seq_one_letter_code
_entity_poly.pdbx_strand_id
1 'polypeptide(L)'
;MIPNDYEPLLLNFHDVRLVDGASVIGDDGGGRLELDGDRIFSRDPAGQLPTRFVNSSLQQLRSCIDAHRGYADTVRDDDEGAAATVFADAIRGIDAECFADPENWWAVVVEQTRDGLL
;
A
#
# COMPACT_ATOMS: atom_id res chain seq x y z
N MET A 1 6.93 9.16 -11.54
CA MET A 1 7.56 7.84 -11.56
C MET A 1 7.34 7.23 -10.18
N ILE A 2 6.83 5.99 -10.10
CA ILE A 2 6.82 5.21 -8.86
C ILE A 2 8.29 4.86 -8.54
N PRO A 3 8.73 4.89 -7.28
CA PRO A 3 10.10 4.51 -6.93
C PRO A 3 10.36 3.04 -7.29
N ASN A 4 11.63 2.64 -7.46
CA ASN A 4 11.95 1.22 -7.69
C ASN A 4 11.69 0.38 -6.43
N ASP A 5 11.77 0.99 -5.26
CA ASP A 5 11.51 0.35 -3.97
C ASP A 5 11.00 1.39 -2.96
N TYR A 6 10.29 0.90 -1.96
CA TYR A 6 9.91 1.65 -0.78
C TYR A 6 9.98 0.73 0.44
N GLU A 7 11.20 0.63 0.98
CA GLU A 7 11.57 -0.27 2.08
C GLU A 7 10.70 -0.16 3.34
N PRO A 8 10.23 1.02 3.79
CA PRO A 8 9.36 1.10 4.98
C PRO A 8 8.09 0.25 4.89
N LEU A 9 7.64 -0.07 3.67
CA LEU A 9 6.48 -0.93 3.44
C LEU A 9 6.84 -2.19 2.63
N LEU A 10 8.13 -2.50 2.52
CA LEU A 10 8.68 -3.63 1.78
C LEU A 10 8.21 -3.70 0.31
N LEU A 11 7.83 -2.55 -0.27
CA LEU A 11 7.36 -2.49 -1.64
C LEU A 11 8.56 -2.51 -2.59
N ASN A 12 8.54 -3.41 -3.55
CA ASN A 12 9.48 -3.42 -4.67
C ASN A 12 8.70 -3.26 -5.97
N PHE A 13 9.24 -2.48 -6.92
CA PHE A 13 8.60 -2.20 -8.20
C PHE A 13 9.54 -2.48 -9.37
N HIS A 14 8.95 -2.90 -10.48
CA HIS A 14 9.64 -3.10 -11.74
C HIS A 14 8.70 -2.83 -12.92
N ASP A 15 9.23 -2.79 -14.14
CA ASP A 15 8.41 -2.75 -15.36
C ASP A 15 7.39 -3.90 -15.36
N VAL A 16 6.20 -3.67 -15.92
CA VAL A 16 5.12 -4.67 -15.99
C VAL A 16 5.65 -5.95 -16.65
N ARG A 17 5.46 -7.09 -15.97
CA ARG A 17 5.83 -8.42 -16.47
C ARG A 17 4.62 -9.33 -16.43
N LEU A 18 4.50 -10.22 -17.43
CA LEU A 18 3.50 -11.27 -17.39
C LEU A 18 4.06 -12.48 -16.63
N VAL A 19 3.43 -12.86 -15.53
CA VAL A 19 3.81 -14.02 -14.70
C VAL A 19 2.56 -14.86 -14.47
N ASP A 20 2.60 -16.13 -14.89
CA ASP A 20 1.46 -17.05 -14.76
C ASP A 20 0.13 -16.52 -15.34
N GLY A 21 0.22 -15.63 -16.34
CA GLY A 21 -0.94 -14.99 -16.97
C GLY A 21 -1.42 -13.69 -16.30
N ALA A 22 -0.81 -13.27 -15.19
CA ALA A 22 -1.09 -12.01 -14.50
C ALA A 22 -0.06 -10.93 -14.85
N SER A 23 -0.51 -9.68 -14.93
CA SER A 23 0.36 -8.51 -15.10
C SER A 23 0.90 -8.06 -13.73
N VAL A 24 2.18 -8.34 -13.47
CA VAL A 24 2.86 -8.06 -12.20
C VAL A 24 3.71 -6.80 -12.32
N ILE A 25 3.63 -5.93 -11.32
CA ILE A 25 4.39 -4.66 -11.24
C ILE A 25 5.38 -4.61 -10.08
N GLY A 26 5.40 -5.63 -9.22
CA GLY A 26 6.18 -5.60 -8.00
C GLY A 26 5.76 -6.65 -6.97
N ASP A 27 6.19 -6.45 -5.74
CA ASP A 27 5.84 -7.24 -4.56
C ASP A 27 5.84 -6.36 -3.30
N ASP A 28 5.23 -6.87 -2.22
CA ASP A 28 5.18 -6.24 -0.90
C ASP A 28 5.88 -7.07 0.19
N GLY A 29 6.79 -7.96 -0.21
CA GLY A 29 7.46 -8.91 0.69
C GLY A 29 6.59 -10.11 1.14
N GLY A 30 5.29 -10.13 0.84
CA GLY A 30 4.38 -11.25 1.14
C GLY A 30 3.54 -11.75 -0.04
N GLY A 31 3.34 -10.91 -1.06
CA GLY A 31 2.56 -11.18 -2.25
C GLY A 31 3.05 -10.39 -3.47
N ARG A 32 2.58 -10.79 -4.65
CA ARG A 32 2.81 -10.06 -5.91
C ARG A 32 1.82 -8.91 -6.01
N LEU A 33 2.29 -7.75 -6.46
CA LEU A 33 1.45 -6.63 -6.85
C LEU A 33 1.01 -6.85 -8.30
N GLU A 34 -0.26 -7.19 -8.48
CA GLU A 34 -0.87 -7.54 -9.75
C GLU A 34 -1.86 -6.48 -10.22
N LEU A 35 -1.89 -6.24 -11.53
CA LEU A 35 -2.84 -5.36 -12.21
C LEU A 35 -4.07 -6.15 -12.67
N ASP A 36 -5.25 -5.61 -12.36
CA ASP A 36 -6.54 -5.98 -12.96
C ASP A 36 -7.16 -4.71 -13.57
N GLY A 37 -6.91 -4.50 -14.86
CA GLY A 37 -7.08 -3.19 -15.48
C GLY A 37 -6.11 -2.18 -14.86
N ASP A 38 -6.65 -1.07 -14.34
CA ASP A 38 -5.87 -0.07 -13.60
C ASP A 38 -5.70 -0.40 -12.12
N ARG A 39 -6.52 -1.31 -11.60
CA ARG A 39 -6.57 -1.64 -10.16
C ARG A 39 -5.41 -2.53 -9.78
N ILE A 40 -4.92 -2.37 -8.56
CA ILE A 40 -3.75 -3.05 -8.03
C ILE A 40 -4.18 -3.91 -6.85
N PHE A 41 -3.76 -5.16 -6.87
CA PHE A 41 -4.01 -6.13 -5.81
C PHE A 41 -2.71 -6.77 -5.35
N SER A 42 -2.56 -6.99 -4.05
CA SER A 42 -1.53 -7.88 -3.50
C SER A 42 -2.10 -9.30 -3.47
N ARG A 43 -1.43 -10.23 -4.15
CA ARG A 43 -1.84 -11.64 -4.25
C ARG A 43 -0.69 -12.55 -3.86
N ASP A 44 -0.94 -13.45 -2.91
CA ASP A 44 0.00 -14.51 -2.59
C ASP A 44 0.00 -15.59 -3.68
N PRO A 45 1.15 -15.84 -4.35
CA PRO A 45 1.25 -16.87 -5.38
C PRO A 45 1.00 -18.29 -4.87
N ALA A 46 1.23 -18.54 -3.58
CA ALA A 46 0.96 -19.82 -2.95
C ALA A 46 -0.51 -19.99 -2.55
N GLY A 47 -1.32 -18.92 -2.61
CA GLY A 47 -2.74 -18.93 -2.27
C GLY A 47 -3.02 -19.18 -0.78
N GLN A 48 -2.05 -18.92 0.10
CA GLN A 48 -2.15 -19.09 1.55
C GLN A 48 -2.65 -17.81 2.25
N LEU A 49 -2.34 -16.65 1.68
CA LEU A 49 -2.81 -15.35 2.17
C LEU A 49 -4.00 -14.83 1.34
N PRO A 50 -4.89 -14.00 1.94
CA PRO A 50 -5.98 -13.39 1.20
C PRO A 50 -5.45 -12.44 0.12
N THR A 51 -6.21 -12.31 -0.97
CA THR A 51 -6.01 -11.19 -1.91
C THR A 51 -6.42 -9.90 -1.22
N ARG A 52 -5.56 -8.88 -1.30
CA ARG A 52 -5.83 -7.56 -0.74
C ARG A 52 -5.89 -6.53 -1.86
N PHE A 53 -6.91 -5.69 -1.87
CA PHE A 53 -6.90 -4.52 -2.73
C PHE A 53 -5.87 -3.51 -2.21
N VAL A 54 -5.07 -2.96 -3.14
CA VAL A 54 -4.01 -1.99 -2.83
C VAL A 54 -4.48 -0.60 -3.24
N ASN A 55 -4.70 -0.37 -4.53
CA ASN A 55 -5.15 0.93 -5.04
C ASN A 55 -5.92 0.81 -6.35
N SER A 56 -6.73 1.82 -6.64
CA SER A 56 -7.53 1.96 -7.85
C SER A 56 -6.69 2.29 -9.09
N SER A 57 -5.47 2.81 -8.91
CA SER A 57 -4.53 3.10 -9.99
C SER A 57 -3.08 3.21 -9.51
N LEU A 58 -2.13 3.10 -10.44
CA LEU A 58 -0.70 3.39 -10.20
C LEU A 58 -0.47 4.82 -9.72
N GLN A 59 -1.25 5.77 -10.22
CA GLN A 59 -1.14 7.17 -9.79
C GLN A 59 -1.53 7.33 -8.32
N GLN A 60 -2.63 6.69 -7.91
CA GLN A 60 -3.08 6.72 -6.52
C GLN A 60 -2.11 5.98 -5.60
N LEU A 61 -1.58 4.82 -6.01
CA LEU A 61 -0.53 4.12 -5.27
C LEU A 61 0.68 5.03 -5.01
N ARG A 62 1.16 5.73 -6.04
CA ARG A 62 2.25 6.69 -5.89
C ARG A 62 1.90 7.78 -4.87
N SER A 63 0.72 8.38 -4.99
CA SER A 63 0.28 9.43 -4.06
C SER A 63 0.16 8.92 -2.62
N CYS A 64 -0.29 7.68 -2.42
CA CYS A 64 -0.36 7.07 -1.09
C CYS A 64 1.04 6.80 -0.51
N ILE A 65 2.00 6.33 -1.32
CA ILE A 65 3.41 6.19 -0.90
C ILE A 65 3.99 7.54 -0.50
N ASP A 66 3.72 8.60 -1.28
CA ASP A 66 4.20 9.94 -0.96
C ASP A 66 3.54 10.50 0.32
N ALA A 67 2.27 10.17 0.58
CA ALA A 67 1.60 10.49 1.84
C ALA A 67 2.21 9.74 3.04
N HIS A 68 2.54 8.45 2.87
CA HIS A 68 3.20 7.66 3.91
C HIS A 68 4.62 8.21 4.21
N ARG A 69 5.37 8.65 3.20
CA ARG A 69 6.65 9.35 3.41
C ARG A 69 6.48 10.61 4.26
N GLY A 70 5.49 11.44 3.91
CA GLY A 70 5.17 12.64 4.69
C GLY A 70 4.82 12.31 6.14
N TYR A 71 4.06 11.23 6.36
CA TYR A 71 3.76 10.73 7.71
C TYR A 71 5.04 10.31 8.46
N ALA A 72 5.90 9.49 7.85
CA ALA A 72 7.12 8.98 8.47
C ALA A 72 8.09 10.10 8.90
N ASP A 73 8.10 11.23 8.18
CA ASP A 73 8.88 12.41 8.55
C ASP A 73 8.29 13.16 9.76
N THR A 74 6.98 13.01 10.02
CA THR A 74 6.26 13.71 11.11
C THR A 74 6.07 12.90 12.38
N VAL A 75 6.00 11.56 12.29
CA VAL A 75 5.70 10.69 13.45
C VAL A 75 6.80 10.72 14.52
N ARG A 76 8.03 11.09 14.16
CA ARG A 76 9.13 11.24 15.14
C ARG A 76 8.82 12.22 16.28
N ASP A 77 7.88 13.13 16.05
CA ASP A 77 7.46 14.16 17.00
C ASP A 77 5.99 13.97 17.47
N ASP A 78 5.34 12.83 17.20
CA ASP A 78 3.93 12.57 17.54
C ASP A 78 3.78 11.81 18.87
N ASP A 79 3.41 12.53 19.94
CA ASP A 79 3.24 11.95 21.28
C ASP A 79 1.85 11.28 21.50
N GLU A 80 0.84 11.52 20.65
CA GLU A 80 -0.56 11.14 20.93
C GLU A 80 -1.29 10.38 19.78
N GLY A 81 -0.59 10.00 18.71
CA GLY A 81 -1.19 9.24 17.60
C GLY A 81 -2.06 10.08 16.66
N ALA A 82 -1.95 11.41 16.74
CA ALA A 82 -2.68 12.33 15.87
C ALA A 82 -2.19 12.22 14.42
N ALA A 83 -0.90 11.96 14.21
CA ALA A 83 -0.31 11.83 12.88
C ALA A 83 -0.87 10.60 12.15
N ALA A 84 -1.16 9.50 12.85
CA ALA A 84 -1.73 8.29 12.25
C ALA A 84 -3.18 8.49 11.80
N THR A 85 -3.93 9.36 12.48
CA THR A 85 -5.28 9.77 12.04
C THR A 85 -5.21 10.63 10.78
N VAL A 86 -4.33 11.65 10.77
CA VAL A 86 -4.09 12.51 9.61
C VAL A 86 -3.62 11.70 8.41
N PHE A 87 -2.73 10.72 8.62
CA PHE A 87 -2.27 9.81 7.59
C PHE A 87 -3.42 9.00 6.98
N ALA A 88 -4.27 8.38 7.82
CA ALA A 88 -5.42 7.63 7.35
C ALA A 88 -6.38 8.48 6.50
N ASP A 89 -6.63 9.72 6.91
CA ASP A 89 -7.48 10.65 6.17
C ASP A 89 -6.84 11.09 4.84
N ALA A 90 -5.52 11.26 4.81
CA ALA A 90 -4.78 11.54 3.58
C ALA A 90 -4.93 10.39 2.57
N ILE A 91 -4.73 9.14 3.00
CA ILE A 91 -4.94 7.97 2.13
C ILE A 91 -6.39 7.91 1.64
N ARG A 92 -7.37 8.13 2.52
CA ARG A 92 -8.80 8.10 2.15
C ARG A 92 -9.15 9.19 1.14
N GLY A 93 -8.52 10.35 1.22
CA GLY A 93 -8.68 11.44 0.25
C GLY A 93 -8.08 11.13 -1.13
N ILE A 94 -7.07 10.26 -1.20
CA ILE A 94 -6.43 9.82 -2.45
C ILE A 94 -7.23 8.68 -3.08
N ASP A 95 -7.62 7.69 -2.27
CA ASP A 95 -8.30 6.48 -2.73
C ASP A 95 -9.16 5.88 -1.61
N ALA A 96 -10.43 6.26 -1.57
CA ALA A 96 -11.35 5.83 -0.50
C ALA A 96 -11.64 4.32 -0.53
N GLU A 97 -11.50 3.66 -1.68
CA GLU A 97 -11.75 2.22 -1.84
C GLU A 97 -10.75 1.37 -1.04
N CYS A 98 -9.56 1.92 -0.75
CA CYS A 98 -8.58 1.31 0.13
C CYS A 98 -9.12 0.99 1.53
N PHE A 99 -10.20 1.65 1.97
CA PHE A 99 -10.85 1.42 3.27
C PHE A 99 -12.24 0.79 3.16
N ALA A 100 -12.65 0.31 1.98
CA ALA A 100 -13.93 -0.37 1.80
C ALA A 100 -13.98 -1.73 2.51
N ASP A 101 -12.81 -2.33 2.75
CA ASP A 101 -12.62 -3.57 3.50
C ASP A 101 -11.44 -3.38 4.48
N PRO A 102 -11.58 -3.75 5.77
CA PRO A 102 -10.47 -3.66 6.73
C PRO A 102 -9.24 -4.51 6.35
N GLU A 103 -9.41 -5.56 5.55
CA GLU A 103 -8.31 -6.43 5.10
C GLU A 103 -7.56 -5.87 3.87
N ASN A 104 -8.01 -4.74 3.33
CA ASN A 104 -7.29 -4.06 2.25
C ASN A 104 -5.94 -3.54 2.73
N TRP A 105 -5.00 -3.47 1.80
CA TRP A 105 -3.59 -3.30 2.13
C TRP A 105 -3.31 -2.03 2.93
N TRP A 106 -3.84 -0.88 2.50
CA TRP A 106 -3.67 0.38 3.24
C TRP A 106 -4.48 0.45 4.54
N ALA A 107 -5.61 -0.25 4.64
CA ALA A 107 -6.36 -0.32 5.88
C ALA A 107 -5.52 -1.03 6.97
N VAL A 108 -4.89 -2.15 6.60
CA VAL A 108 -3.95 -2.89 7.47
C VAL A 108 -2.71 -2.06 7.80
N VAL A 109 -2.09 -1.38 6.82
CA VAL A 109 -0.93 -0.52 7.08
C VAL A 109 -1.27 0.58 8.07
N VAL A 110 -2.40 1.27 7.89
CA VAL A 110 -2.85 2.33 8.82
C VAL A 110 -3.12 1.78 10.21
N GLU A 111 -3.73 0.60 10.32
CA GLU A 111 -3.95 -0.06 11.62
C GLU A 111 -2.63 -0.38 12.31
N GLN A 112 -1.71 -1.04 11.61
CA GLN A 112 -0.38 -1.38 12.15
C GLN A 112 0.43 -0.15 12.56
N THR A 113 0.34 0.93 11.79
CA THR A 113 0.95 2.22 12.14
C THR A 113 0.35 2.81 13.42
N ARG A 114 -0.98 2.74 13.61
CA ARG A 114 -1.63 3.20 14.85
C ARG A 114 -1.24 2.38 16.06
N ASP A 115 -1.03 1.08 15.85
CA ASP A 115 -0.64 0.13 16.90
C ASP A 115 0.87 0.15 17.20
N GLY A 116 1.65 0.97 16.49
CA GLY A 116 3.10 1.08 16.67
C GLY A 116 3.89 -0.13 16.19
N LEU A 117 3.37 -0.85 15.20
CA LEU A 117 3.97 -2.05 14.60
C LEU A 117 4.77 -1.76 13.31
N LEU A 118 4.65 -0.54 12.77
CA LEU A 118 5.35 -0.01 11.59
C LEU A 118 6.05 1.32 11.92
#